data_AF-A0A2M6YMG3-F1
#
_entry.id   AF-A0A2M6YMG3-F1
#
_cell.length_a   1.000
_cell.length_b   1.000
_cell.length_c   1.000
_cell.angle_alpha   90.00
_cell.angle_beta   90.00
_cell.angle_gamma   90.00
#
_symmetry.space_group_name_H-M   'P 1'
#
loop_
_entity.id
_entity.type
_entity.pdbx_description
1 polymer ?
#
loop_
_entity_poly.entity_id
_entity_poly.type
_entity_poly.pdbx_seq_one_letter_code
_entity_poly.pdbx_strand_id
1 'polypeptide(L)'
;WVARSLHPHRLVDLRSVGAAYTILTAGGQNGDWVPLGRSEGSRALKECHPGAIYLHRGESYQVTRLDLEKRIIQVERDRAAYFTRVKSDKETEILETIATKPVANFLARLGRIRVTEQITGYEKRRLFSQELLDFNVLELPPQTFDTIGFWIEIEAAVVARIQAAKLHFMGGIHALEHAAISMFPLFAVCDRNDIGGISIPHHPQLNKAAVFIYDGYPGGIGLAAKGYELILPLLQKTRDLIESCECTDGCPACIHSPKCGAGNKPLDKQAAIHILHYLLGDWPLFEGDPEAAAEPEDHPQLAPRIASPPPPRIGFFDLETQRLANEVGGWQNKHLMRVSVAVLAEDPGEVYHVYREDEVPQMVERLRGLDLIVGFNIKQFDYGVLKAYSTLAFERLPTFDILEAIQQRLGYRLSLDHLAQQNLGANKLADGLQAVRWFREGNWDPLIRYCKEDVALTRRLFLHALEQGYLLHRNRRGQVLRIPTPWRIEELLKP
;
A
#
# COMPACT_ATOMS: atom_id res chain seq x y z
N TRP A 1 -7.41 18.06 31.36
CA TRP A 1 -8.51 17.48 30.55
C TRP A 1 -9.79 17.53 31.38
N VAL A 2 -10.92 17.95 30.80
CA VAL A 2 -12.24 17.93 31.45
C VAL A 2 -13.22 17.31 30.46
N ALA A 3 -13.86 16.20 30.82
CA ALA A 3 -14.86 15.55 29.97
C ALA A 3 -16.21 16.26 30.11
N ARG A 4 -16.95 16.43 28.99
CA ARG A 4 -18.34 16.94 29.02
C ARG A 4 -19.36 15.92 29.54
N SER A 5 -19.01 14.64 29.60
CA SER A 5 -19.83 13.60 30.21
C SER A 5 -19.57 13.51 31.71
N LEU A 6 -20.63 13.29 32.50
CA LEU A 6 -20.54 13.07 33.95
C LEU A 6 -19.84 11.74 34.30
N HIS A 7 -19.93 10.73 33.43
CA HIS A 7 -19.43 9.37 33.67
C HIS A 7 -18.71 8.80 32.43
N PRO A 8 -17.62 9.43 31.95
CA PRO A 8 -16.94 9.02 30.72
C PRO A 8 -16.35 7.60 30.82
N HIS A 9 -15.99 7.16 32.02
CA HIS A 9 -15.52 5.81 32.32
C HIS A 9 -16.53 4.69 31.97
N ARG A 10 -17.83 5.00 31.80
CA ARG A 10 -18.84 4.01 31.36
C ARG A 10 -18.84 3.79 29.84
N LEU A 11 -18.10 4.60 29.09
CA LEU A 11 -17.98 4.54 27.63
C LEU A 11 -16.62 3.97 27.18
N VAL A 12 -15.81 3.50 28.13
CA VAL A 12 -14.45 3.00 27.90
C VAL A 12 -14.35 1.60 28.50
N ASP A 13 -14.21 0.58 27.65
CA ASP A 13 -13.72 -0.73 28.06
C ASP A 13 -12.19 -0.65 28.25
N LEU A 14 -11.65 -1.38 29.23
CA LEU A 14 -10.23 -1.41 29.56
C LEU A 14 -9.48 -2.59 28.92
N ARG A 15 -10.20 -3.56 28.33
CA ARG A 15 -9.64 -4.85 27.89
C ARG A 15 -10.32 -5.46 26.67
N SER A 16 -11.63 -5.25 26.51
CA SER A 16 -12.47 -5.99 25.57
C SER A 16 -13.09 -5.10 24.50
N VAL A 17 -13.66 -5.74 23.48
CA VAL A 17 -14.44 -5.11 22.42
C VAL A 17 -15.75 -5.89 22.27
N GLY A 18 -16.88 -5.22 22.51
CA GLY A 18 -18.21 -5.81 22.41
C GLY A 18 -18.83 -6.15 23.77
N ALA A 19 -19.83 -7.02 23.77
CA ALA A 19 -20.58 -7.36 24.98
C ALA A 19 -19.98 -8.57 25.73
N ALA A 20 -20.08 -8.55 27.05
CA ALA A 20 -19.79 -9.71 27.87
C ALA A 20 -20.95 -10.73 27.86
N TYR A 21 -20.59 -12.01 27.79
CA TYR A 21 -21.45 -13.18 27.88
C TYR A 21 -21.33 -13.80 29.27
N THR A 22 -22.43 -14.33 29.80
CA THR A 22 -22.41 -15.08 31.07
C THR A 22 -22.41 -16.58 30.79
N ILE A 23 -21.46 -17.29 31.39
CA ILE A 23 -21.31 -18.74 31.30
C ILE A 23 -22.12 -19.37 32.45
N LEU A 24 -23.07 -20.23 32.11
CA LEU A 24 -23.94 -20.95 33.03
C LEU A 24 -23.67 -22.45 32.95
N THR A 25 -23.64 -23.13 34.10
CA THR A 25 -23.62 -24.60 34.20
C THR A 25 -24.86 -25.08 34.95
N ALA A 26 -25.33 -26.29 34.68
CA ALA A 26 -26.29 -26.95 35.57
C ALA A 26 -25.66 -27.13 36.96
N GLY A 27 -26.37 -26.76 38.04
CA GLY A 27 -25.79 -26.82 39.39
C GLY A 27 -26.69 -26.47 40.59
N GLY A 28 -28.00 -26.22 40.40
CA GLY A 28 -28.96 -26.17 41.51
C GLY A 28 -29.46 -27.55 41.93
N GLN A 29 -29.90 -27.70 43.19
CA GLN A 29 -30.55 -28.94 43.67
C GLN A 29 -31.86 -29.27 42.91
N ASN A 30 -32.50 -28.27 42.30
CA ASN A 30 -33.70 -28.42 41.45
C ASN A 30 -33.37 -28.44 39.94
N GLY A 31 -32.10 -28.52 39.54
CA GLY A 31 -31.68 -28.44 38.14
C GLY A 31 -31.44 -27.01 37.60
N ASP A 32 -31.43 -26.00 38.48
CA ASP A 32 -31.21 -24.61 38.08
C ASP A 32 -29.82 -24.37 37.44
N TRP A 33 -29.78 -23.40 36.52
CA TRP A 33 -28.57 -22.90 35.89
C TRP A 33 -27.85 -21.89 36.80
N VAL A 34 -26.62 -22.19 37.19
CA VAL A 34 -25.78 -21.34 38.06
C VAL A 34 -24.65 -20.68 37.27
N PRO A 35 -24.31 -19.40 37.53
CA PRO A 35 -23.18 -18.74 36.88
C PRO A 35 -21.84 -19.37 37.23
N LEU A 36 -21.10 -19.81 36.21
CA LEU A 36 -19.74 -20.33 36.28
C LEU A 36 -18.69 -19.23 36.02
N GLY A 37 -18.99 -18.29 35.12
CA GLY A 37 -18.03 -17.26 34.71
C GLY A 37 -18.57 -16.31 33.65
N ARG A 38 -17.67 -15.63 32.94
CA ARG A 38 -17.95 -14.76 31.80
C ARG A 38 -16.89 -14.92 30.71
N SER A 39 -17.27 -14.62 29.47
CA SER A 39 -16.38 -14.45 28.32
C SER A 39 -16.76 -13.20 27.55
N GLU A 40 -15.83 -12.54 26.87
CA GLU A 40 -16.00 -11.15 26.40
C GLU A 40 -15.89 -11.05 24.87
N GLY A 41 -16.84 -10.36 24.25
CA GLY A 41 -16.79 -9.98 22.84
C GLY A 41 -16.61 -11.17 21.88
N SER A 42 -15.72 -11.01 20.90
CA SER A 42 -15.39 -12.04 19.92
C SER A 42 -14.66 -13.26 20.51
N ARG A 43 -14.15 -13.19 21.75
CA ARG A 43 -13.55 -14.36 22.42
C ARG A 43 -14.59 -15.42 22.73
N ALA A 44 -15.82 -15.02 23.09
CA ALA A 44 -16.93 -15.95 23.31
C ALA A 44 -17.22 -16.81 22.06
N LEU A 45 -17.08 -16.25 20.85
CA LEU A 45 -17.26 -16.99 19.60
C LEU A 45 -16.11 -17.97 19.30
N LYS A 46 -14.91 -17.75 19.85
CA LYS A 46 -13.71 -18.58 19.60
C LYS A 46 -13.46 -19.64 20.66
N GLU A 47 -13.77 -19.34 21.91
CA GLU A 47 -13.56 -20.23 23.06
C GLU A 47 -14.86 -20.87 23.57
N CYS A 48 -16.02 -20.34 23.16
CA CYS A 48 -17.34 -20.77 23.64
C CYS A 48 -18.38 -20.92 22.51
N HIS A 49 -17.95 -21.33 21.32
CA HIS A 49 -18.86 -21.80 20.27
C HIS A 49 -19.58 -23.09 20.70
N PRO A 50 -20.75 -23.43 20.11
CA PRO A 50 -21.36 -24.74 20.32
C PRO A 50 -20.37 -25.89 20.02
N GLY A 51 -20.29 -26.86 20.93
CA GLY A 51 -19.35 -27.98 20.88
C GLY A 51 -17.92 -27.67 21.32
N ALA A 52 -17.59 -26.43 21.72
CA ALA A 52 -16.28 -26.08 22.28
C ALA A 52 -16.01 -26.82 23.60
N ILE A 53 -14.74 -27.12 23.89
CA ILE A 53 -14.28 -27.54 25.22
C ILE A 53 -13.72 -26.32 25.96
N TYR A 54 -14.50 -25.82 26.93
CA TYR A 54 -14.16 -24.73 27.81
C TYR A 54 -13.51 -25.26 29.09
N LEU A 55 -12.33 -24.74 29.46
CA LEU A 55 -11.61 -25.11 30.67
C LEU A 55 -11.83 -24.06 31.76
N HIS A 56 -12.36 -24.47 32.91
CA HIS A 56 -12.58 -23.59 34.06
C HIS A 56 -11.89 -24.15 35.32
N ARG A 57 -10.83 -23.48 35.78
CA ARG A 57 -10.06 -23.84 36.99
C ARG A 57 -9.52 -25.30 36.99
N GLY A 58 -9.28 -25.87 35.81
CA GLY A 58 -8.80 -27.24 35.63
C GLY A 58 -9.90 -28.27 35.31
N GLU A 59 -11.17 -27.91 35.50
CA GLU A 59 -12.31 -28.74 35.13
C GLU A 59 -12.70 -28.47 33.67
N SER A 60 -13.00 -29.53 32.90
CA SER A 60 -13.48 -29.44 31.52
C SER A 60 -15.00 -29.34 31.44
N TYR A 61 -15.48 -28.51 30.52
CA TYR A 61 -16.89 -28.36 30.20
C TYR A 61 -17.09 -28.34 28.69
N GLN A 62 -18.10 -29.04 28.18
CA GLN A 62 -18.55 -28.89 26.79
C GLN A 62 -19.60 -27.77 26.72
N VAL A 63 -19.48 -26.89 25.73
CA VAL A 63 -20.47 -25.84 25.46
C VAL A 63 -21.62 -26.44 24.67
N THR A 64 -22.81 -26.50 25.26
CA THR A 64 -24.00 -27.09 24.62
C THR A 64 -24.81 -26.05 23.85
N ARG A 65 -24.81 -24.78 24.26
CA ARG A 65 -25.52 -23.69 23.56
C ARG A 65 -24.87 -22.32 23.74
N LEU A 66 -24.81 -21.55 22.66
CA LEU A 66 -24.43 -20.14 22.64
C LEU A 66 -25.65 -19.30 22.21
N ASP A 67 -26.10 -18.41 23.08
CA ASP A 67 -27.25 -17.51 22.87
C ASP A 67 -26.74 -16.08 22.71
N LEU A 68 -26.68 -15.61 21.46
CA LEU A 68 -26.08 -14.31 21.11
C LEU A 68 -26.95 -13.12 21.53
N GLU A 69 -28.28 -13.27 21.48
CA GLU A 69 -29.23 -12.23 21.87
C GLU A 69 -29.25 -12.04 23.39
N LYS A 70 -29.39 -13.14 24.15
CA LYS A 70 -29.44 -13.11 25.62
C LYS A 70 -28.06 -13.04 26.26
N ARG A 71 -26.99 -13.23 25.48
CA ARG A 71 -25.58 -13.24 25.90
C ARG A 71 -25.29 -14.31 26.95
N ILE A 72 -25.83 -15.51 26.71
CA ILE A 72 -25.73 -16.67 27.60
C ILE A 72 -24.96 -17.79 26.88
N ILE A 73 -23.98 -18.37 27.58
CA ILE A 73 -23.28 -19.59 27.18
C ILE A 73 -23.73 -20.68 28.16
N GLN A 74 -24.27 -21.78 27.66
CA GLN A 74 -24.65 -22.94 28.49
C GLN A 74 -23.60 -24.03 28.33
N VAL A 75 -23.09 -24.54 29.45
CA VAL A 75 -22.02 -25.54 29.49
C VAL A 75 -22.37 -26.69 30.43
N GLU A 76 -21.90 -27.88 30.09
CA GLU A 76 -22.09 -29.11 30.86
C GLU A 76 -20.72 -29.74 31.15
N ARG A 77 -20.57 -30.41 32.30
CA ARG A 77 -19.30 -31.00 32.72
C ARG A 77 -18.92 -32.16 31.79
N ASP A 78 -17.71 -32.12 31.25
CA ASP A 78 -17.19 -33.15 30.33
C ASP A 78 -15.83 -33.67 30.83
N ARG A 79 -15.42 -34.85 30.34
CA ARG A 79 -14.09 -35.44 30.53
C ARG A 79 -13.38 -35.67 29.19
N ALA A 80 -13.67 -34.83 28.19
CA ALA A 80 -13.03 -34.81 26.89
C ALA A 80 -11.50 -34.99 26.97
N ALA A 81 -11.00 -36.04 26.32
CA ALA A 81 -9.57 -36.25 26.08
C ALA A 81 -9.05 -35.43 24.88
N TYR A 82 -9.72 -34.31 24.57
CA TYR A 82 -9.45 -33.47 23.41
C TYR A 82 -9.71 -31.99 23.73
N PHE A 83 -9.15 -31.09 22.92
CA PHE A 83 -9.45 -29.65 22.92
C PHE A 83 -10.01 -29.25 21.56
N THR A 84 -10.69 -28.11 21.49
CA THR A 84 -11.24 -27.55 20.25
C THR A 84 -10.39 -26.39 19.74
N ARG A 85 -10.24 -26.28 18.41
CA ARG A 85 -9.54 -25.18 17.74
C ARG A 85 -10.37 -24.70 16.56
N VAL A 86 -10.88 -23.48 16.63
CA VAL A 86 -11.66 -22.89 15.53
C VAL A 86 -10.85 -22.78 14.23
N LYS A 87 -11.57 -22.87 13.11
CA LYS A 87 -11.16 -22.38 11.80
C LYS A 87 -11.94 -21.11 11.51
N SER A 88 -11.24 -20.10 11.00
CA SER A 88 -11.86 -18.85 10.58
C SER A 88 -11.26 -18.35 9.29
N ASP A 89 -12.16 -17.97 8.39
CA ASP A 89 -11.86 -17.27 7.16
C ASP A 89 -11.95 -15.76 7.42
N LYS A 90 -11.18 -14.98 6.67
CA LYS A 90 -11.06 -13.53 6.84
C LYS A 90 -11.01 -12.82 5.51
N GLU A 91 -11.55 -11.61 5.50
CA GLU A 91 -11.54 -10.70 4.35
C GLU A 91 -11.24 -9.27 4.80
N THR A 92 -10.68 -8.46 3.90
CA THR A 92 -10.45 -7.02 4.13
C THR A 92 -10.85 -6.16 2.95
N GLU A 93 -11.68 -5.16 3.24
CA GLU A 93 -12.11 -4.10 2.33
C GLU A 93 -11.34 -2.82 2.65
N ILE A 94 -10.69 -2.20 1.67
CA ILE A 94 -10.07 -0.89 1.78
C ILE A 94 -11.18 0.16 1.64
N LEU A 95 -11.43 0.92 2.71
CA LEU A 95 -12.44 1.98 2.73
C LEU A 95 -11.82 3.33 2.31
N GLU A 96 -10.54 3.54 2.62
CA GLU A 96 -9.87 4.83 2.48
C GLU A 96 -8.35 4.63 2.53
N THR A 97 -7.59 5.25 1.61
CA THR A 97 -6.13 5.32 1.70
C THR A 97 -5.72 6.68 2.25
N ILE A 98 -5.11 6.69 3.42
CA ILE A 98 -4.69 7.89 4.17
C ILE A 98 -3.28 8.33 3.75
N ALA A 99 -2.36 7.38 3.52
CA ALA A 99 -1.00 7.67 3.07
C ALA A 99 -0.44 6.57 2.16
N THR A 100 0.56 6.92 1.35
CA THR A 100 1.31 6.01 0.47
C THR A 100 2.77 6.43 0.42
N LYS A 101 3.70 5.48 0.34
CA LYS A 101 5.13 5.73 0.09
C LYS A 101 5.81 4.52 -0.57
N PRO A 102 6.75 4.72 -1.50
CA PRO A 102 7.62 3.63 -1.94
C PRO A 102 8.60 3.27 -0.82
N VAL A 103 8.92 1.98 -0.71
CA VAL A 103 9.91 1.45 0.24
C VAL A 103 10.69 0.37 -0.47
N ALA A 104 12.00 0.57 -0.65
CA ALA A 104 12.90 -0.34 -1.36
C ALA A 104 12.38 -0.78 -2.76
N ASN A 105 11.69 -1.93 -2.84
CA ASN A 105 11.10 -2.48 -4.07
C ASN A 105 9.58 -2.73 -3.98
N PHE A 106 8.89 -2.15 -3.00
CA PHE A 106 7.43 -2.27 -2.84
C PHE A 106 6.76 -0.93 -2.53
N LEU A 107 5.43 -0.92 -2.61
CA LEU A 107 4.62 0.21 -2.16
C LEU A 107 4.00 -0.10 -0.79
N ALA A 108 4.25 0.77 0.17
CA ALA A 108 3.57 0.75 1.47
C ALA A 108 2.42 1.74 1.45
N ARG A 109 1.25 1.34 1.98
CA ARG A 109 0.11 2.24 2.21
C ARG A 109 -0.39 2.15 3.64
N LEU A 110 -1.02 3.22 4.11
CA LEU A 110 -1.76 3.31 5.37
C LEU A 110 -3.18 3.75 5.05
N GLY A 111 -4.19 3.17 5.70
CA GLY A 111 -5.58 3.49 5.41
C GLY A 111 -6.56 3.00 6.47
N ARG A 112 -7.83 3.38 6.28
CA ARG A 112 -8.95 2.80 7.01
C ARG A 112 -9.45 1.59 6.24
N ILE A 113 -9.52 0.46 6.91
CA ILE A 113 -9.97 -0.81 6.35
C ILE A 113 -11.13 -1.36 7.16
N ARG A 114 -11.95 -2.20 6.54
CA ARG A 114 -12.90 -3.08 7.23
C ARG A 114 -12.33 -4.48 7.23
N VAL A 115 -12.30 -5.09 8.41
CA VAL A 115 -11.92 -6.49 8.61
C VAL A 115 -13.20 -7.26 8.89
N THR A 116 -13.41 -8.37 8.18
CA THR A 116 -14.46 -9.35 8.47
C THR A 116 -13.80 -10.69 8.80
N GLU A 117 -14.19 -11.30 9.91
CA GLU A 117 -13.76 -12.64 10.32
C GLU A 117 -15.00 -13.53 10.52
N GLN A 118 -15.08 -14.65 9.79
CA GLN A 118 -16.15 -15.63 9.93
C GLN A 118 -15.57 -16.96 10.44
N ILE A 119 -16.14 -17.47 11.53
CA ILE A 119 -15.77 -18.79 12.07
C ILE A 119 -16.60 -19.83 11.34
N THR A 120 -15.95 -20.61 10.48
CA THR A 120 -16.57 -21.59 9.57
C THR A 120 -16.55 -23.02 10.11
N GLY A 121 -15.80 -23.29 11.18
CA GLY A 121 -15.80 -24.59 11.86
C GLY A 121 -14.81 -24.69 13.01
N TYR A 122 -14.61 -25.91 13.51
CA TYR A 122 -13.56 -26.24 14.47
C TYR A 122 -13.00 -27.66 14.29
N GLU A 123 -11.71 -27.79 14.56
CA GLU A 123 -11.02 -29.06 14.72
C GLU A 123 -11.17 -29.57 16.17
N LYS A 124 -11.54 -30.84 16.37
CA LYS A 124 -11.29 -31.53 17.65
C LYS A 124 -9.89 -32.15 17.60
N ARG A 125 -9.01 -31.79 18.53
CA ARG A 125 -7.64 -32.31 18.61
C ARG A 125 -7.38 -33.01 19.92
N ARG A 126 -6.80 -34.20 19.86
CA ARG A 126 -6.48 -35.00 21.05
C ARG A 126 -5.50 -34.26 21.96
N LEU A 127 -5.74 -34.32 23.26
CA LEU A 127 -4.80 -33.81 24.25
C LEU A 127 -3.45 -34.55 24.11
N PHE A 128 -2.36 -33.84 24.36
CA PHE A 128 -0.97 -34.28 24.19
C PHE A 128 -0.54 -34.55 22.73
N SER A 129 -1.15 -35.48 22.00
CA SER A 129 -0.69 -35.83 20.64
C SER A 129 -1.04 -34.81 19.56
N GLN A 130 -2.00 -33.91 19.81
CA GLN A 130 -2.56 -32.94 18.84
C GLN A 130 -3.14 -33.56 17.56
N GLU A 131 -3.29 -34.89 17.53
CA GLU A 131 -3.96 -35.68 16.51
C GLU A 131 -5.35 -35.09 16.19
N LEU A 132 -5.66 -34.90 14.91
CA LEU A 132 -6.98 -34.43 14.47
C LEU A 132 -7.97 -35.60 14.58
N LEU A 133 -8.95 -35.46 15.46
CA LEU A 133 -9.97 -36.50 15.71
C LEU A 133 -11.21 -36.30 14.85
N ASP A 134 -11.59 -35.04 14.60
CA ASP A 134 -12.84 -34.65 13.95
C ASP A 134 -12.74 -33.20 13.45
N PHE A 135 -13.55 -32.83 12.47
CA PHE A 135 -13.76 -31.45 12.03
C PHE A 135 -15.26 -31.19 11.86
N ASN A 136 -15.76 -30.13 12.49
CA ASN A 136 -17.18 -29.80 12.49
C ASN A 136 -17.39 -28.37 11.97
N VAL A 137 -18.34 -28.22 11.05
CA VAL A 137 -18.76 -26.91 10.51
C VAL A 137 -19.48 -26.10 11.60
N LEU A 138 -19.34 -24.78 11.56
CA LEU A 138 -20.04 -23.84 12.42
C LEU A 138 -20.70 -22.75 11.57
N GLU A 139 -21.96 -22.45 11.90
CA GLU A 139 -22.71 -21.31 11.36
C GLU A 139 -22.76 -20.21 12.43
N LEU A 140 -21.67 -19.44 12.53
CA LEU A 140 -21.58 -18.27 13.41
C LEU A 140 -21.60 -16.97 12.58
N PRO A 141 -22.24 -15.89 13.07
CA PRO A 141 -22.34 -14.66 12.32
C PRO A 141 -20.97 -13.98 12.17
N PRO A 142 -20.67 -13.41 10.98
CA PRO A 142 -19.40 -12.75 10.71
C PRO A 142 -19.16 -11.59 11.69
N GLN A 143 -17.92 -11.47 12.15
CA GLN A 143 -17.46 -10.40 13.03
C GLN A 143 -16.76 -9.34 12.18
N THR A 144 -17.45 -8.21 11.96
CA THR A 144 -16.99 -7.14 11.07
C THR A 144 -16.71 -5.86 11.87
N PHE A 145 -15.57 -5.23 11.63
CA PHE A 145 -15.22 -3.94 12.22
C PHE A 145 -14.34 -3.09 11.30
N ASP A 146 -14.54 -1.77 11.37
CA ASP A 146 -13.67 -0.77 10.74
C ASP A 146 -12.46 -0.50 11.66
N THR A 147 -11.25 -0.44 11.11
CA THR A 147 -9.98 -0.20 11.84
C THR A 147 -8.96 0.54 10.95
N ILE A 148 -7.82 0.92 11.53
CA ILE A 148 -6.66 1.42 10.78
C ILE A 148 -5.71 0.25 10.48
N GLY A 149 -5.26 0.17 9.23
CA GLY A 149 -4.31 -0.84 8.77
C GLY A 149 -3.32 -0.26 7.77
N PHE A 150 -2.14 -0.88 7.71
CA PHE A 150 -1.18 -0.65 6.64
C PHE A 150 -1.01 -1.92 5.82
N TRP A 151 -0.57 -1.77 4.58
CA TRP A 151 -0.32 -2.92 3.70
C TRP A 151 0.88 -2.72 2.77
N ILE A 152 1.45 -3.86 2.41
CA ILE A 152 2.53 -4.02 1.43
C ILE A 152 1.86 -4.48 0.14
N GLU A 153 1.94 -3.69 -0.94
CA GLU A 153 1.66 -4.20 -2.29
C GLU A 153 2.86 -5.01 -2.79
N ILE A 154 2.63 -6.22 -3.29
CA ILE A 154 3.67 -7.13 -3.80
C ILE A 154 3.52 -7.22 -5.31
N GLU A 155 4.52 -6.74 -6.05
CA GLU A 155 4.48 -6.69 -7.50
C GLU A 155 4.50 -8.08 -8.15
N ALA A 156 3.85 -8.20 -9.31
CA ALA A 156 3.76 -9.44 -10.08
C ALA A 156 5.12 -10.05 -10.43
N ALA A 157 6.18 -9.23 -10.54
CA ALA A 157 7.55 -9.68 -10.71
C ALA A 157 8.02 -10.57 -9.54
N VAL A 158 7.72 -10.20 -8.28
CA VAL A 158 8.03 -11.03 -7.10
C VAL A 158 7.27 -12.35 -7.18
N VAL A 159 5.97 -12.31 -7.51
CA VAL A 159 5.13 -13.51 -7.65
C VAL A 159 5.74 -14.47 -8.67
N ALA A 160 6.13 -13.98 -9.85
CA ALA A 160 6.76 -14.76 -10.90
C ALA A 160 8.12 -15.35 -10.49
N ARG A 161 8.97 -14.58 -9.78
CA ARG A 161 10.25 -15.07 -9.24
C ARG A 161 10.07 -16.24 -8.27
N ILE A 162 9.09 -16.15 -7.37
CA ILE A 162 8.79 -17.20 -6.38
C ILE A 162 8.22 -18.45 -7.06
N GLN A 163 7.34 -18.29 -8.04
CA GLN A 163 6.81 -19.38 -8.86
C GLN A 163 7.89 -20.06 -9.70
N ALA A 164 8.82 -19.31 -10.30
CA ALA A 164 9.96 -19.85 -11.05
C ALA A 164 10.92 -20.66 -10.15
N ALA A 165 11.10 -20.22 -8.90
CA ALA A 165 11.82 -20.97 -7.87
C ALA A 165 11.06 -22.22 -7.36
N LYS A 166 9.83 -22.47 -7.84
CA LYS A 166 8.92 -23.56 -7.42
C LYS A 166 8.52 -23.50 -5.93
N LEU A 167 8.57 -22.30 -5.35
CA LEU A 167 8.23 -22.03 -3.96
C LEU A 167 6.76 -21.61 -3.83
N HIS A 168 6.15 -21.90 -2.67
CA HIS A 168 4.71 -21.77 -2.48
C HIS A 168 4.32 -20.35 -2.04
N PHE A 169 4.19 -19.44 -3.03
CA PHE A 169 3.98 -17.99 -2.84
C PHE A 169 2.98 -17.59 -1.73
N MET A 170 1.76 -18.15 -1.68
CA MET A 170 0.78 -17.78 -0.66
C MET A 170 1.28 -18.10 0.76
N GLY A 171 1.77 -19.32 0.96
CA GLY A 171 2.45 -19.75 2.19
C GLY A 171 3.67 -18.88 2.56
N GLY A 172 4.34 -18.28 1.58
CA GLY A 172 5.41 -17.30 1.79
C GLY A 172 4.89 -15.96 2.33
N ILE A 173 3.86 -15.37 1.72
CA ILE A 173 3.26 -14.10 2.20
C ILE A 173 2.54 -14.27 3.55
N HIS A 174 2.03 -15.47 3.84
CA HIS A 174 1.42 -15.84 5.12
C HIS A 174 2.47 -16.04 6.24
N ALA A 175 3.61 -16.66 5.91
CA ALA A 175 4.75 -16.78 6.82
C ALA A 175 5.41 -15.41 7.10
N LEU A 176 5.47 -14.54 6.08
CA LEU A 176 5.86 -13.13 6.20
C LEU A 176 4.93 -12.36 7.16
N GLU A 177 3.60 -12.48 6.99
CA GLU A 177 2.61 -11.85 7.90
C GLU A 177 2.84 -12.27 9.36
N HIS A 178 2.94 -13.58 9.61
CA HIS A 178 3.16 -14.12 10.94
C HIS A 178 4.44 -13.61 11.61
N ALA A 179 5.55 -13.57 10.87
CA ALA A 179 6.85 -13.14 11.38
C ALA A 179 6.92 -11.61 11.57
N ALA A 180 6.29 -10.83 10.69
CA ALA A 180 6.18 -9.38 10.86
C ALA A 180 5.35 -9.03 12.11
N ILE A 181 4.25 -9.74 12.36
CA ILE A 181 3.41 -9.53 13.57
C ILE A 181 4.11 -10.04 14.84
N SER A 182 4.93 -11.09 14.77
CA SER A 182 5.69 -11.56 15.94
C SER A 182 6.83 -10.60 16.33
N MET A 183 7.42 -9.89 15.36
CA MET A 183 8.51 -8.92 15.57
C MET A 183 8.04 -7.49 15.86
N PHE A 184 6.77 -7.16 15.59
CA PHE A 184 6.20 -5.84 15.81
C PHE A 184 6.39 -5.26 17.24
N PRO A 185 6.28 -6.06 18.33
CA PRO A 185 6.50 -5.58 19.71
C PRO A 185 7.91 -5.03 20.01
N LEU A 186 8.88 -5.22 19.10
CA LEU A 186 10.20 -4.58 19.22
C LEU A 186 10.22 -3.12 18.74
N PHE A 187 9.19 -2.71 17.99
CA PHE A 187 9.10 -1.40 17.32
C PHE A 187 7.97 -0.51 17.88
N ALA A 188 6.96 -1.11 18.52
CA ALA A 188 5.92 -0.43 19.26
C ALA A 188 5.66 -1.16 20.59
N VAL A 189 5.32 -0.41 21.64
CA VAL A 189 5.01 -0.98 22.98
C VAL A 189 3.58 -1.52 22.97
N CYS A 190 3.44 -2.77 22.54
CA CYS A 190 2.18 -3.53 22.45
C CYS A 190 2.44 -5.02 22.65
N ASP A 191 1.40 -5.82 22.90
CA ASP A 191 1.46 -7.26 22.68
C ASP A 191 1.17 -7.57 21.20
N ARG A 192 1.72 -8.67 20.65
CA ARG A 192 1.28 -9.19 19.35
C ARG A 192 -0.23 -9.53 19.31
N ASN A 193 -0.87 -9.63 20.48
CA ASN A 193 -2.31 -9.81 20.63
C ASN A 193 -3.11 -8.59 20.15
N ASP A 194 -2.52 -7.40 20.19
CA ASP A 194 -3.16 -6.12 19.84
C ASP A 194 -3.23 -5.88 18.32
N ILE A 195 -2.60 -6.77 17.53
CA ILE A 195 -2.39 -6.63 16.09
C ILE A 195 -3.05 -7.80 15.34
N GLY A 196 -3.73 -7.52 14.25
CA GLY A 196 -4.17 -8.51 13.27
C GLY A 196 -3.42 -8.40 11.95
N GLY A 197 -3.55 -9.43 11.12
CA GLY A 197 -3.06 -9.44 9.75
C GLY A 197 -3.97 -10.22 8.82
N ILE A 198 -3.69 -10.09 7.53
CA ILE A 198 -4.15 -11.00 6.48
C ILE A 198 -3.22 -10.92 5.25
N SER A 199 -2.74 -12.07 4.79
CA SER A 199 -2.00 -12.23 3.54
C SER A 199 -2.93 -12.67 2.40
N ILE A 200 -3.00 -11.89 1.32
CA ILE A 200 -3.95 -12.09 0.22
C ILE A 200 -3.17 -12.21 -1.10
N PRO A 201 -3.17 -13.37 -1.79
CA PRO A 201 -2.36 -13.57 -2.99
C PRO A 201 -2.86 -12.81 -4.22
N HIS A 202 -4.11 -12.34 -4.20
CA HIS A 202 -4.67 -11.41 -5.17
C HIS A 202 -5.83 -10.63 -4.53
N HIS A 203 -5.64 -9.34 -4.23
CA HIS A 203 -6.64 -8.50 -3.57
C HIS A 203 -7.49 -7.75 -4.61
N PRO A 204 -8.84 -7.90 -4.60
CA PRO A 204 -9.69 -7.38 -5.69
C PRO A 204 -9.61 -5.87 -5.94
N GLN A 205 -9.39 -5.05 -4.91
CA GLN A 205 -9.33 -3.59 -5.07
C GLN A 205 -7.93 -3.09 -5.49
N LEU A 206 -6.89 -3.90 -5.30
CA LEU A 206 -5.50 -3.58 -5.66
C LEU A 206 -5.04 -4.25 -6.97
N ASN A 207 -5.74 -5.29 -7.42
CA ASN A 207 -5.36 -6.15 -8.55
C ASN A 207 -3.94 -6.76 -8.42
N LYS A 208 -3.44 -6.88 -7.18
CA LYS A 208 -2.08 -7.33 -6.81
C LYS A 208 -2.13 -8.26 -5.60
N ALA A 209 -1.04 -8.98 -5.35
CA ALA A 209 -0.82 -9.62 -4.05
C ALA A 209 -0.57 -8.55 -2.97
N ALA A 210 -1.03 -8.79 -1.74
CA ALA A 210 -0.83 -7.86 -0.64
C ALA A 210 -0.76 -8.55 0.73
N VAL A 211 -0.03 -7.95 1.67
CA VAL A 211 -0.04 -8.32 3.10
C VAL A 211 -0.50 -7.13 3.90
N PHE A 212 -1.61 -7.27 4.61
CA PHE A 212 -2.19 -6.26 5.49
C PHE A 212 -1.82 -6.56 6.95
N ILE A 213 -1.52 -5.52 7.72
CA ILE A 213 -1.31 -5.56 9.17
C ILE A 213 -2.09 -4.40 9.79
N TYR A 214 -2.90 -4.66 10.80
CA TYR A 214 -3.91 -3.73 11.30
C TYR A 214 -4.09 -3.77 12.82
N ASP A 215 -4.62 -2.68 13.37
CA ASP A 215 -4.99 -2.60 14.78
C ASP A 215 -6.14 -3.58 15.07
N GLY A 216 -5.96 -4.48 16.04
CA GLY A 216 -6.94 -5.50 16.44
C GLY A 216 -8.18 -4.96 17.18
N TYR A 217 -8.39 -3.64 17.12
CA TYR A 217 -9.39 -2.88 17.86
C TYR A 217 -10.16 -1.95 16.91
N PRO A 218 -11.51 -1.86 16.98
CA PRO A 218 -12.28 -0.98 16.11
C PRO A 218 -11.90 0.49 16.25
N GLY A 219 -11.90 1.22 15.13
CA GLY A 219 -11.44 2.61 15.04
C GLY A 219 -9.91 2.78 14.99
N GLY A 220 -9.15 1.75 15.37
CA GLY A 220 -7.70 1.82 15.52
C GLY A 220 -7.25 2.41 16.87
N ILE A 221 -6.04 2.04 17.27
CA ILE A 221 -5.32 2.49 18.48
C ILE A 221 -3.95 3.11 18.15
N GLY A 222 -3.53 3.08 16.88
CA GLY A 222 -2.35 3.77 16.37
C GLY A 222 -1.12 2.89 16.14
N LEU A 223 -1.19 1.58 16.39
CA LEU A 223 -0.06 0.68 16.13
C LEU A 223 0.19 0.58 14.63
N ALA A 224 -0.85 0.44 13.81
CA ALA A 224 -0.76 0.39 12.35
C ALA A 224 -0.12 1.64 11.74
N ALA A 225 -0.39 2.83 12.28
CA ALA A 225 0.29 4.05 11.86
C ALA A 225 1.80 3.99 12.17
N LYS A 226 2.17 3.48 13.35
CA LYS A 226 3.58 3.30 13.73
C LYS A 226 4.28 2.19 12.94
N GLY A 227 3.56 1.14 12.57
CA GLY A 227 4.02 0.07 11.69
C GLY A 227 4.29 0.56 10.26
N TYR A 228 3.40 1.41 9.73
CA TYR A 228 3.62 2.09 8.45
C TYR A 228 4.88 2.98 8.47
N GLU A 229 5.09 3.77 9.53
CA GLU A 229 6.34 4.53 9.70
C GLU A 229 7.56 3.61 9.62
N LEU A 230 7.59 2.58 10.48
CA LEU A 230 8.74 1.69 10.71
C LEU A 230 8.77 0.43 9.82
N ILE A 231 8.06 0.43 8.69
CA ILE A 231 7.88 -0.77 7.85
C ILE A 231 9.20 -1.35 7.32
N LEU A 232 10.17 -0.50 6.96
CA LEU A 232 11.47 -0.96 6.47
C LEU A 232 12.27 -1.72 7.55
N PRO A 233 12.60 -1.14 8.73
CA PRO A 233 13.31 -1.87 9.77
C PRO A 233 12.50 -3.05 10.35
N LEU A 234 11.16 -2.98 10.35
CA LEU A 234 10.32 -4.12 10.69
C LEU A 234 10.56 -5.31 9.75
N LEU A 235 10.51 -5.10 8.43
CA LEU A 235 10.74 -6.17 7.45
C LEU A 235 12.19 -6.66 7.45
N GLN A 236 13.18 -5.78 7.63
CA GLN A 236 14.59 -6.18 7.80
C GLN A 236 14.74 -7.12 9.01
N LYS A 237 14.20 -6.74 10.17
CA LYS A 237 14.25 -7.58 11.38
C LYS A 237 13.42 -8.86 11.28
N THR A 238 12.38 -8.85 10.44
CA THR A 238 11.58 -10.04 10.08
C THR A 238 12.39 -11.02 9.24
N ARG A 239 13.13 -10.53 8.24
CA ARG A 239 14.06 -11.35 7.43
C ARG A 239 15.12 -11.98 8.31
N ASP A 240 15.81 -11.17 9.12
CA ASP A 240 16.83 -11.62 10.06
C ASP A 240 16.34 -12.78 10.95
N LEU A 241 15.12 -12.69 11.50
CA LEU A 241 14.52 -13.73 12.35
C LEU A 241 14.34 -15.07 11.60
N ILE A 242 13.78 -15.01 10.39
CA ILE A 242 13.46 -16.23 9.63
C ILE A 242 14.75 -16.89 9.15
N GLU A 243 15.74 -16.09 8.73
CA GLU A 243 17.05 -16.57 8.30
C GLU A 243 17.88 -17.15 9.46
N SER A 244 17.93 -16.49 10.61
CA SER A 244 18.71 -16.97 11.77
C SER A 244 18.07 -18.15 12.51
N CYS A 245 16.88 -18.59 12.12
CA CYS A 245 16.17 -19.70 12.76
C CYS A 245 16.58 -21.04 12.14
N GLU A 246 17.14 -21.95 12.94
CA GLU A 246 17.71 -23.23 12.49
C GLU A 246 16.68 -24.25 11.93
N CYS A 247 15.37 -23.99 12.04
CA CYS A 247 14.35 -24.94 11.55
C CYS A 247 14.25 -24.98 10.02
N THR A 248 13.99 -26.16 9.46
CA THR A 248 13.80 -26.35 8.01
C THR A 248 12.51 -25.70 7.50
N ASP A 249 11.36 -26.18 7.96
CA ASP A 249 10.05 -25.87 7.33
C ASP A 249 9.32 -24.69 7.98
N GLY A 250 9.64 -24.40 9.24
CA GLY A 250 8.96 -23.39 10.07
C GLY A 250 8.76 -23.87 11.51
N CYS A 251 8.70 -22.92 12.46
CA CYS A 251 8.47 -23.24 13.87
C CYS A 251 7.80 -22.07 14.65
N PRO A 252 7.37 -22.29 15.91
CA PRO A 252 6.82 -21.24 16.79
C PRO A 252 7.74 -20.07 17.13
N ALA A 253 9.04 -20.17 16.83
CA ALA A 253 10.01 -19.09 17.03
C ALA A 253 10.24 -18.21 15.78
N CYS A 254 9.67 -18.56 14.62
CA CYS A 254 9.80 -17.77 13.39
C CYS A 254 8.45 -17.49 12.71
N ILE A 255 7.83 -18.49 12.06
CA ILE A 255 6.71 -18.29 11.13
C ILE A 255 5.38 -18.93 11.55
N HIS A 256 5.31 -19.65 12.68
CA HIS A 256 4.02 -20.16 13.20
C HIS A 256 3.36 -19.17 14.16
N SER A 257 2.12 -18.77 13.87
CA SER A 257 1.30 -17.95 14.75
C SER A 257 0.21 -18.77 15.45
N PRO A 258 0.06 -18.71 16.78
CA PRO A 258 -1.06 -19.35 17.48
C PRO A 258 -2.41 -18.66 17.22
N LYS A 259 -2.41 -17.47 16.59
CA LYS A 259 -3.62 -16.77 16.11
C LYS A 259 -4.13 -17.24 14.75
N CYS A 260 -3.36 -18.07 14.01
CA CYS A 260 -3.64 -18.38 12.61
C CYS A 260 -4.96 -19.17 12.45
N GLY A 261 -6.00 -18.52 11.90
CA GLY A 261 -7.33 -19.11 11.65
C GLY A 261 -7.30 -20.28 10.65
N ALA A 262 -6.37 -20.27 9.70
CA ALA A 262 -6.10 -21.41 8.81
C ALA A 262 -5.42 -22.60 9.53
N GLY A 263 -4.82 -22.38 10.71
CA GLY A 263 -4.11 -23.40 11.48
C GLY A 263 -2.66 -23.62 11.03
N ASN A 264 -1.96 -22.55 10.65
CA ASN A 264 -0.56 -22.54 10.17
C ASN A 264 -0.32 -23.37 8.90
N LYS A 265 -1.29 -23.38 7.97
CA LYS A 265 -1.17 -24.03 6.66
C LYS A 265 -1.90 -23.23 5.57
N PRO A 266 -1.36 -23.17 4.34
CA PRO A 266 0.04 -23.43 3.99
C PRO A 266 0.96 -22.36 4.59
N LEU A 267 2.22 -22.73 4.87
CA LEU A 267 3.31 -21.82 5.21
C LEU A 267 4.55 -22.31 4.46
N ASP A 268 5.41 -21.38 4.03
CA ASP A 268 6.66 -21.71 3.33
C ASP A 268 7.77 -20.74 3.78
N LYS A 269 8.72 -21.27 4.55
CA LYS A 269 9.85 -20.50 5.10
C LYS A 269 10.76 -19.93 4.00
N GLN A 270 11.04 -20.70 2.95
CA GLN A 270 11.96 -20.30 1.88
C GLN A 270 11.29 -19.27 0.97
N ALA A 271 10.00 -19.44 0.66
CA ALA A 271 9.22 -18.41 -0.02
C ALA A 271 9.25 -17.09 0.76
N ALA A 272 9.07 -17.11 2.09
CA ALA A 272 9.11 -15.90 2.92
C ALA A 272 10.47 -15.20 2.88
N ILE A 273 11.58 -15.95 3.00
CA ILE A 273 12.95 -15.42 2.87
C ILE A 273 13.14 -14.77 1.49
N HIS A 274 12.81 -15.50 0.41
CA HIS A 274 12.96 -15.01 -0.96
C HIS A 274 12.11 -13.74 -1.21
N ILE A 275 10.86 -13.71 -0.75
CA ILE A 275 9.98 -12.55 -0.85
C ILE A 275 10.62 -11.35 -0.13
N LEU A 276 11.15 -11.54 1.09
CA LEU A 276 11.79 -10.47 1.84
C LEU A 276 13.02 -9.90 1.12
N HIS A 277 13.92 -10.73 0.57
CA HIS A 277 15.06 -10.24 -0.22
C HIS A 277 14.63 -9.42 -1.44
N TYR A 278 13.60 -9.85 -2.17
CA TYR A 278 13.08 -9.09 -3.31
C TYR A 278 12.40 -7.76 -2.90
N LEU A 279 11.64 -7.75 -1.80
CA LEU A 279 10.97 -6.56 -1.26
C LEU A 279 11.96 -5.54 -0.69
N LEU A 280 12.95 -6.00 0.07
CA LEU A 280 13.98 -5.16 0.69
C LEU A 280 15.02 -4.65 -0.33
N GLY A 281 15.06 -5.24 -1.53
CA GLY A 281 16.00 -4.88 -2.58
C GLY A 281 17.38 -5.49 -2.43
N ASP A 282 17.52 -6.49 -1.57
CA ASP A 282 18.71 -7.33 -1.47
C ASP A 282 18.95 -8.10 -2.79
N TRP A 283 17.86 -8.50 -3.49
CA TRP A 283 17.89 -9.16 -4.80
C TRP A 283 17.17 -8.35 -5.90
N PRO A 284 17.64 -8.37 -7.16
CA PRO A 284 17.04 -7.64 -8.28
C PRO A 284 15.73 -8.30 -8.75
N LEU A 285 14.69 -7.49 -8.99
CA LEU A 285 13.42 -7.97 -9.54
C LEU A 285 13.56 -8.46 -10.99
N PHE A 286 14.40 -7.81 -11.79
CA PHE A 286 14.51 -7.98 -13.25
C PHE A 286 15.97 -8.27 -13.67
N GLU A 287 16.15 -8.92 -14.82
CA GLU A 287 17.43 -9.20 -15.48
C GLU A 287 17.29 -8.87 -16.98
N GLY A 288 18.21 -8.09 -17.56
CA GLY A 288 18.18 -7.76 -18.99
C GLY A 288 19.05 -6.56 -19.40
N ASP A 289 19.51 -6.56 -20.65
CA ASP A 289 20.33 -5.51 -21.28
C ASP A 289 19.52 -4.23 -21.63
N PRO A 290 20.17 -3.06 -21.87
CA PRO A 290 19.49 -1.76 -21.94
C PRO A 290 18.57 -1.46 -23.14
N GLU A 291 18.64 -2.21 -24.24
CA GLU A 291 18.47 -1.60 -25.58
C GLU A 291 17.15 -1.88 -26.34
N ALA A 292 16.09 -2.39 -25.68
CA ALA A 292 14.87 -2.86 -26.38
C ALA A 292 13.51 -2.26 -25.91
N ALA A 293 12.86 -1.57 -26.85
CA ALA A 293 11.40 -1.40 -27.06
C ALA A 293 10.55 -0.38 -26.25
N ALA A 294 9.59 0.20 -27.00
CA ALA A 294 8.33 0.86 -26.61
C ALA A 294 7.19 0.14 -27.43
N GLU A 295 5.86 0.42 -27.41
CA GLU A 295 5.02 1.61 -27.15
C GLU A 295 3.60 1.18 -26.61
N PRO A 296 2.70 2.11 -26.22
CA PRO A 296 1.27 1.82 -25.97
C PRO A 296 0.23 2.85 -26.57
N GLU A 297 -1.08 2.50 -26.60
CA GLU A 297 -2.17 3.27 -27.26
C GLU A 297 -3.38 3.67 -26.34
N ASP A 298 -3.88 4.93 -26.47
CA ASP A 298 -5.23 5.55 -26.19
C ASP A 298 -6.06 5.19 -24.90
N HIS A 299 -7.31 5.65 -24.58
CA HIS A 299 -8.35 6.56 -25.14
C HIS A 299 -9.14 7.32 -23.99
N PRO A 300 -9.99 8.37 -24.24
CA PRO A 300 -10.47 9.33 -23.20
C PRO A 300 -12.02 9.42 -22.94
N GLN A 301 -12.49 10.57 -22.37
CA GLN A 301 -13.89 11.10 -22.14
C GLN A 301 -14.45 10.98 -20.69
N LEU A 302 -15.25 11.91 -20.10
CA LEU A 302 -15.77 13.26 -20.48
C LEU A 302 -16.13 14.10 -19.19
N ALA A 303 -16.27 15.44 -19.28
CA ALA A 303 -16.52 16.39 -18.15
C ALA A 303 -17.76 17.30 -18.34
N PRO A 304 -18.17 18.12 -17.34
CA PRO A 304 -18.28 19.58 -17.60
C PRO A 304 -17.85 20.52 -16.42
N ARG A 305 -18.55 21.66 -16.22
CA ARG A 305 -18.01 23.06 -16.03
C ARG A 305 -19.02 23.97 -15.28
N ILE A 306 -18.78 25.18 -14.71
CA ILE A 306 -17.61 26.09 -14.45
C ILE A 306 -18.05 27.22 -13.44
N ALA A 307 -17.14 27.85 -12.68
CA ALA A 307 -17.22 29.24 -12.18
C ALA A 307 -15.80 29.81 -11.87
N SER A 308 -15.52 31.11 -12.11
CA SER A 308 -14.13 31.60 -12.34
C SER A 308 -13.56 32.62 -11.33
N PRO A 309 -12.22 32.67 -11.06
CA PRO A 309 -11.62 33.43 -9.94
C PRO A 309 -10.43 34.36 -10.42
N PRO A 310 -9.32 34.65 -9.67
CA PRO A 310 -8.31 35.69 -9.99
C PRO A 310 -7.34 35.31 -11.14
N PRO A 311 -6.38 36.19 -11.54
CA PRO A 311 -5.33 35.83 -12.51
C PRO A 311 -4.57 34.54 -12.15
N PRO A 312 -4.21 33.74 -13.17
CA PRO A 312 -3.78 32.35 -13.00
C PRO A 312 -2.36 32.20 -12.45
N ARG A 313 -2.19 31.29 -11.50
CA ARG A 313 -0.88 30.76 -11.09
C ARG A 313 -0.48 29.64 -12.05
N ILE A 314 0.50 29.91 -12.89
CA ILE A 314 1.06 28.93 -13.84
C ILE A 314 2.38 28.39 -13.27
N GLY A 315 2.49 27.07 -13.14
CA GLY A 315 3.74 26.41 -12.73
C GLY A 315 4.32 25.57 -13.85
N PHE A 316 5.63 25.67 -14.07
CA PHE A 316 6.39 24.88 -15.03
C PHE A 316 7.14 23.79 -14.29
N PHE A 317 6.92 22.52 -14.67
CA PHE A 317 7.32 21.35 -13.89
C PHE A 317 8.04 20.28 -14.72
N ASP A 318 9.03 19.65 -14.08
CA ASP A 318 9.84 18.54 -14.60
C ASP A 318 10.43 17.74 -13.40
N LEU A 319 10.68 16.44 -13.57
CA LEU A 319 11.38 15.64 -12.57
C LEU A 319 12.39 14.64 -13.15
N GLU A 320 13.45 14.43 -12.36
CA GLU A 320 14.47 13.41 -12.59
C GLU A 320 14.28 12.20 -11.69
N THR A 321 14.80 11.06 -12.14
CA THR A 321 14.59 9.75 -11.49
C THR A 321 15.84 9.18 -10.82
N GLN A 322 15.67 8.16 -9.97
CA GLN A 322 16.77 7.44 -9.32
C GLN A 322 17.22 6.20 -10.10
N ARG A 323 16.25 5.54 -10.77
CA ARG A 323 16.41 4.29 -11.51
C ARG A 323 15.94 4.45 -12.95
N LEU A 324 16.62 3.81 -13.89
CA LEU A 324 16.27 3.77 -15.30
C LEU A 324 15.09 2.83 -15.58
N ALA A 325 14.46 3.00 -16.76
CA ALA A 325 13.29 2.20 -17.15
C ALA A 325 13.58 0.68 -17.20
N ASN A 326 14.78 0.26 -17.60
CA ASN A 326 15.19 -1.15 -17.59
C ASN A 326 15.38 -1.72 -16.17
N GLU A 327 15.92 -0.93 -15.24
CA GLU A 327 16.10 -1.33 -13.82
C GLU A 327 14.77 -1.56 -13.09
N VAL A 328 13.66 -1.03 -13.63
CA VAL A 328 12.29 -1.28 -13.16
C VAL A 328 11.49 -2.23 -14.05
N GLY A 329 12.12 -2.87 -15.05
CA GLY A 329 11.48 -3.85 -15.92
C GLY A 329 10.59 -3.27 -17.04
N GLY A 330 10.70 -1.97 -17.33
CA GLY A 330 10.08 -1.31 -18.49
C GLY A 330 9.27 -0.05 -18.15
N TRP A 331 8.90 0.70 -19.19
CA TRP A 331 8.19 1.99 -19.09
C TRP A 331 6.77 1.90 -18.49
N GLN A 332 6.20 0.71 -18.35
CA GLN A 332 4.96 0.48 -17.61
C GLN A 332 5.15 0.63 -16.07
N ASN A 333 6.38 0.48 -15.58
CA ASN A 333 6.72 0.48 -14.15
C ASN A 333 7.33 1.81 -13.65
N LYS A 334 7.01 2.94 -14.30
CA LYS A 334 7.51 4.30 -13.94
C LYS A 334 7.43 4.63 -12.45
N HIS A 335 6.37 4.18 -11.77
CA HIS A 335 6.16 4.39 -10.33
C HIS A 335 7.29 3.78 -9.46
N LEU A 336 8.03 2.79 -9.94
CA LEU A 336 9.18 2.19 -9.26
C LEU A 336 10.52 2.93 -9.52
N MET A 337 10.55 3.92 -10.43
CA MET A 337 11.79 4.61 -10.84
C MET A 337 12.33 5.55 -9.75
N ARG A 338 11.45 6.02 -8.86
CA ARG A 338 11.66 6.97 -7.75
C ARG A 338 12.16 8.36 -8.21
N VAL A 339 11.81 9.41 -7.47
CA VAL A 339 12.23 10.80 -7.75
C VAL A 339 13.63 11.05 -7.17
N SER A 340 14.57 11.60 -7.94
CA SER A 340 15.89 12.03 -7.44
C SER A 340 15.90 13.53 -7.09
N VAL A 341 15.37 14.34 -7.99
CA VAL A 341 15.01 15.75 -7.81
C VAL A 341 13.79 16.06 -8.66
N ALA A 342 12.94 16.99 -8.21
CA ALA A 342 11.91 17.62 -9.03
C ALA A 342 12.02 19.14 -8.93
N VAL A 343 11.66 19.86 -10.00
CA VAL A 343 11.75 21.33 -10.05
C VAL A 343 10.41 21.91 -10.49
N LEU A 344 10.00 22.99 -9.82
CA LEU A 344 8.80 23.75 -10.12
C LEU A 344 9.12 25.24 -10.17
N ALA A 345 8.91 25.89 -11.32
CA ALA A 345 9.02 27.34 -11.45
C ALA A 345 7.63 27.98 -11.54
N GLU A 346 7.30 28.91 -10.65
CA GLU A 346 6.01 29.61 -10.65
C GLU A 346 6.05 30.98 -11.33
N ASP A 347 5.01 31.28 -12.11
CA ASP A 347 4.68 32.60 -12.64
C ASP A 347 3.42 33.19 -11.98
N PRO A 348 3.34 34.54 -11.88
CA PRO A 348 4.34 35.53 -12.29
C PRO A 348 5.42 35.75 -11.22
N GLY A 349 6.68 35.40 -11.51
CA GLY A 349 7.79 35.66 -10.58
C GLY A 349 9.09 34.90 -10.79
N GLU A 350 9.12 33.87 -11.65
CA GLU A 350 10.30 33.02 -11.90
C GLU A 350 10.90 32.38 -10.62
N VAL A 351 10.04 32.06 -9.64
CA VAL A 351 10.46 31.44 -8.38
C VAL A 351 10.65 29.95 -8.59
N TYR A 352 11.90 29.50 -8.64
CA TYR A 352 12.27 28.07 -8.73
C TYR A 352 12.28 27.40 -7.36
N HIS A 353 11.30 26.53 -7.13
CA HIS A 353 11.32 25.55 -6.06
C HIS A 353 12.02 24.27 -6.53
N VAL A 354 12.85 23.68 -5.65
CA VAL A 354 13.56 22.42 -5.86
C VAL A 354 13.12 21.47 -4.77
N TYR A 355 12.85 20.22 -5.12
CA TYR A 355 12.32 19.21 -4.21
C TYR A 355 13.13 17.92 -4.30
N ARG A 356 13.47 17.37 -3.13
CA ARG A 356 14.05 16.04 -2.96
C ARG A 356 12.96 15.01 -2.71
N GLU A 357 13.31 13.72 -2.71
CA GLU A 357 12.33 12.62 -2.64
C GLU A 357 11.42 12.70 -1.40
N ASP A 358 12.01 13.07 -0.26
CA ASP A 358 11.35 13.28 1.03
C ASP A 358 10.47 14.54 1.07
N GLU A 359 10.68 15.48 0.15
CA GLU A 359 9.90 16.71 0.00
C GLU A 359 8.78 16.59 -1.05
N VAL A 360 8.72 15.49 -1.83
CA VAL A 360 7.69 15.24 -2.85
C VAL A 360 6.25 15.45 -2.34
N PRO A 361 5.86 15.07 -1.10
CA PRO A 361 4.52 15.38 -0.60
C PRO A 361 4.22 16.89 -0.55
N GLN A 362 5.21 17.73 -0.24
CA GLN A 362 5.08 19.19 -0.20
C GLN A 362 4.98 19.78 -1.61
N MET A 363 5.73 19.20 -2.56
CA MET A 363 5.66 19.53 -3.98
C MET A 363 4.29 19.21 -4.57
N VAL A 364 3.74 18.02 -4.30
CA VAL A 364 2.40 17.61 -4.77
C VAL A 364 1.32 18.54 -4.22
N GLU A 365 1.44 18.96 -2.95
CA GLU A 365 0.54 19.96 -2.36
C GLU A 365 0.64 21.33 -3.06
N ARG A 366 1.84 21.76 -3.45
CA ARG A 366 2.03 22.99 -4.24
C ARG A 366 1.44 22.88 -5.65
N LEU A 367 1.67 21.76 -6.35
CA LEU A 367 1.08 21.48 -7.67
C LEU A 367 -0.45 21.52 -7.63
N ARG A 368 -1.06 20.98 -6.56
CA ARG A 368 -2.51 21.01 -6.32
C ARG A 368 -3.09 22.42 -6.14
N GLY A 369 -2.25 23.42 -5.87
CA GLY A 369 -2.63 24.83 -5.71
C GLY A 369 -2.43 25.72 -6.94
N LEU A 370 -2.08 25.16 -8.10
CA LEU A 370 -1.88 25.90 -9.36
C LEU A 370 -3.12 25.86 -10.25
N ASP A 371 -3.35 26.95 -11.00
CA ASP A 371 -4.43 27.05 -11.97
C ASP A 371 -4.06 26.40 -13.32
N LEU A 372 -2.76 26.30 -13.62
CA LEU A 372 -2.23 25.53 -14.75
C LEU A 372 -0.83 24.99 -14.43
N ILE A 373 -0.60 23.72 -14.73
CA ILE A 373 0.72 23.07 -14.72
C ILE A 373 1.14 22.86 -16.17
N VAL A 374 2.33 23.32 -16.53
CA VAL A 374 2.92 23.15 -17.86
C VAL A 374 4.16 22.27 -17.74
N GLY A 375 4.27 21.25 -18.60
CA GLY A 375 5.43 20.36 -18.63
C GLY A 375 5.64 19.74 -19.99
N PHE A 376 6.70 18.95 -20.13
CA PHE A 376 7.05 18.27 -21.37
C PHE A 376 7.04 16.75 -21.14
N ASN A 377 6.04 16.03 -21.66
CA ASN A 377 5.78 14.62 -21.35
C ASN A 377 5.29 14.32 -19.91
N ILE A 378 5.02 15.38 -19.13
CA ILE A 378 4.58 15.38 -17.73
C ILE A 378 3.43 14.41 -17.41
N LYS A 379 2.41 14.32 -18.28
CA LYS A 379 1.26 13.45 -18.05
C LYS A 379 1.62 11.97 -18.11
N GLN A 380 2.58 11.64 -18.97
CA GLN A 380 2.93 10.27 -19.34
C GLN A 380 4.14 9.74 -18.58
N PHE A 381 5.07 10.60 -18.14
CA PHE A 381 6.27 10.20 -17.40
C PHE A 381 6.17 10.60 -15.93
N ASP A 382 6.24 11.90 -15.64
CA ASP A 382 6.38 12.48 -14.31
C ASP A 382 5.25 12.05 -13.37
N TYR A 383 3.99 12.26 -13.80
CA TYR A 383 2.82 11.81 -13.06
C TYR A 383 2.77 10.28 -12.91
N GLY A 384 3.41 9.54 -13.84
CA GLY A 384 3.61 8.10 -13.75
C GLY A 384 4.60 7.68 -12.65
N VAL A 385 5.63 8.50 -12.38
CA VAL A 385 6.57 8.31 -11.25
C VAL A 385 5.91 8.75 -9.93
N LEU A 386 5.23 9.89 -9.93
CA LEU A 386 4.63 10.49 -8.72
C LEU A 386 3.49 9.67 -8.10
N LYS A 387 2.88 8.74 -8.84
CA LYS A 387 1.87 7.77 -8.33
C LYS A 387 2.34 6.89 -7.16
N ALA A 388 3.65 6.73 -6.94
CA ALA A 388 4.15 6.07 -5.74
C ALA A 388 4.04 6.93 -4.46
N TYR A 389 4.06 8.26 -4.61
CA TYR A 389 4.22 9.24 -3.54
C TYR A 389 2.91 9.93 -3.13
N SER A 390 1.83 9.76 -3.89
CA SER A 390 0.54 10.38 -3.58
C SER A 390 -0.66 9.52 -3.98
N THR A 391 -1.77 9.70 -3.27
CA THR A 391 -3.11 9.20 -3.63
C THR A 391 -3.84 10.14 -4.58
N LEU A 392 -3.24 11.30 -4.92
CA LEU A 392 -3.81 12.27 -5.86
C LEU A 392 -3.91 11.67 -7.27
N ALA A 393 -5.11 11.78 -7.87
CA ALA A 393 -5.30 11.51 -9.29
C ALA A 393 -4.73 12.67 -10.11
N PHE A 394 -3.43 12.64 -10.39
CA PHE A 394 -2.69 13.67 -11.14
C PHE A 394 -3.30 14.00 -12.50
N GLU A 395 -4.01 13.04 -13.13
CA GLU A 395 -4.76 13.21 -14.37
C GLU A 395 -5.89 14.25 -14.27
N ARG A 396 -6.30 14.62 -13.05
CA ARG A 396 -7.31 15.66 -12.78
C ARG A 396 -6.72 17.05 -12.51
N LEU A 397 -5.39 17.19 -12.47
CA LEU A 397 -4.76 18.50 -12.35
C LEU A 397 -4.83 19.25 -13.69
N PRO A 398 -5.08 20.57 -13.71
CA PRO A 398 -5.11 21.35 -14.94
C PRO A 398 -3.72 21.35 -15.57
N THR A 399 -3.49 20.48 -16.56
CA THR A 399 -2.15 20.14 -17.05
C THR A 399 -2.06 20.30 -18.57
N PHE A 400 -1.17 21.17 -19.03
CA PHE A 400 -0.79 21.29 -20.42
C PHE A 400 0.54 20.59 -20.68
N ASP A 401 0.51 19.52 -21.48
CA ASP A 401 1.69 18.77 -21.87
C ASP A 401 2.10 19.16 -23.30
N ILE A 402 3.25 19.82 -23.42
CA ILE A 402 3.74 20.34 -24.71
C ILE A 402 3.97 19.20 -25.72
N LEU A 403 4.41 18.03 -25.26
CA LEU A 403 4.68 16.90 -26.14
C LEU A 403 3.39 16.27 -26.65
N GLU A 404 2.39 16.11 -25.77
CA GLU A 404 1.04 15.66 -26.14
C GLU A 404 0.42 16.59 -27.20
N ALA A 405 0.45 17.90 -26.97
CA ALA A 405 -0.12 18.90 -27.87
C ALA A 405 0.56 18.94 -29.26
N ILE A 406 1.86 18.61 -29.32
CA ILE A 406 2.61 18.50 -30.58
C ILE A 406 2.35 17.15 -31.27
N GLN A 407 2.33 16.04 -30.52
CA GLN A 407 2.06 14.70 -31.05
C GLN A 407 0.66 14.62 -31.67
N GLN A 408 -0.36 15.23 -31.04
CA GLN A 408 -1.73 15.34 -31.59
C GLN A 408 -1.81 16.14 -32.91
N ARG A 409 -0.79 16.96 -33.24
CA ARG A 409 -0.73 17.73 -34.49
C ARG A 409 0.14 17.10 -35.57
N LEU A 410 1.19 16.36 -35.20
CA LEU A 410 2.15 15.77 -36.13
C LEU A 410 1.95 14.26 -36.38
N GLY A 411 1.28 13.55 -35.47
CA GLY A 411 1.21 12.08 -35.47
C GLY A 411 2.49 11.39 -34.98
N TYR A 412 3.51 12.13 -34.56
CA TYR A 412 4.77 11.60 -34.02
C TYR A 412 5.38 12.57 -33.00
N ARG A 413 6.30 12.05 -32.19
CA ARG A 413 6.95 12.77 -31.08
C ARG A 413 8.20 13.53 -31.54
N LEU A 414 8.48 14.66 -30.90
CA LEU A 414 9.72 15.45 -31.04
C LEU A 414 10.34 15.62 -29.65
N SER A 415 11.66 15.77 -29.56
CA SER A 415 12.32 16.03 -28.26
C SER A 415 12.26 17.51 -27.87
N LEU A 416 12.34 17.79 -26.56
CA LEU A 416 12.45 19.16 -26.04
C LEU A 416 13.68 19.87 -26.63
N ASP A 417 14.82 19.19 -26.71
CA ASP A 417 16.05 19.69 -27.32
C ASP A 417 15.87 20.11 -28.80
N HIS A 418 15.25 19.25 -29.63
CA HIS A 418 14.99 19.59 -31.04
C HIS A 418 14.11 20.83 -31.18
N LEU A 419 13.08 20.96 -30.33
CA LEU A 419 12.19 22.12 -30.32
C LEU A 419 12.89 23.37 -29.78
N ALA A 420 13.67 23.26 -28.70
CA ALA A 420 14.48 24.34 -28.16
C ALA A 420 15.53 24.84 -29.17
N GLN A 421 16.18 23.94 -29.91
CA GLN A 421 17.17 24.31 -30.92
C GLN A 421 16.54 25.02 -32.12
N GLN A 422 15.44 24.50 -32.68
CA GLN A 422 14.83 25.10 -33.88
C GLN A 422 14.05 26.40 -33.59
N ASN A 423 13.72 26.73 -32.32
CA ASN A 423 12.92 27.91 -31.94
C ASN A 423 13.66 28.93 -31.07
N LEU A 424 14.47 28.47 -30.11
CA LEU A 424 15.11 29.30 -29.09
C LEU A 424 16.63 29.45 -29.27
N GLY A 425 17.21 28.74 -30.25
CA GLY A 425 18.66 28.69 -30.49
C GLY A 425 19.47 28.02 -29.36
N ALA A 426 18.79 27.31 -28.45
CA ALA A 426 19.42 26.64 -27.30
C ALA A 426 19.64 25.15 -27.59
N ASN A 427 20.76 24.61 -27.10
CA ASN A 427 21.03 23.16 -27.08
C ASN A 427 20.99 22.68 -25.63
N LYS A 428 20.57 21.44 -25.40
CA LYS A 428 20.57 20.84 -24.05
C LYS A 428 22.00 20.58 -23.53
N LEU A 429 22.22 20.73 -22.22
CA LEU A 429 23.55 20.49 -21.62
C LEU A 429 23.90 19.01 -21.43
N ALA A 430 22.90 18.13 -21.28
CA ALA A 430 23.07 16.71 -20.98
C ALA A 430 21.79 15.91 -21.36
N ASP A 431 21.76 14.61 -21.06
CA ASP A 431 20.58 13.75 -21.18
C ASP A 431 20.16 13.14 -19.82
N GLY A 432 19.01 12.45 -19.81
CA GLY A 432 18.49 11.78 -18.61
C GLY A 432 19.32 10.57 -18.13
N LEU A 433 20.19 10.01 -18.98
CA LEU A 433 21.13 8.97 -18.53
C LEU A 433 22.22 9.59 -17.67
N GLN A 434 22.68 10.78 -18.03
CA GLN A 434 23.66 11.53 -17.25
C GLN A 434 23.08 12.09 -15.93
N ALA A 435 21.78 12.43 -15.90
CA ALA A 435 21.09 12.80 -14.67
C ALA A 435 21.10 11.68 -13.62
N VAL A 436 20.77 10.45 -14.04
CA VAL A 436 20.79 9.27 -13.16
C VAL A 436 22.22 8.89 -12.72
N ARG A 437 23.26 9.19 -13.52
CA ARG A 437 24.66 9.07 -13.09
C ARG A 437 25.01 10.06 -11.98
N TRP A 438 24.68 11.34 -12.16
CA TRP A 438 24.92 12.36 -11.12
C TRP A 438 24.22 12.04 -9.81
N PHE A 439 22.99 11.49 -9.85
CA PHE A 439 22.30 10.96 -8.66
C PHE A 439 23.14 9.88 -7.94
N ARG A 440 23.65 8.88 -8.67
CA ARG A 440 24.46 7.78 -8.10
C ARG A 440 25.81 8.25 -7.55
N GLU A 441 26.40 9.26 -8.17
CA GLU A 441 27.66 9.89 -7.74
C GLU A 441 27.48 10.85 -6.55
N GLY A 442 26.24 11.20 -6.19
CA GLY A 442 25.94 12.25 -5.20
C GLY A 442 26.20 13.68 -5.70
N ASN A 443 26.36 13.86 -7.01
CA ASN A 443 26.67 15.13 -7.67
C ASN A 443 25.39 15.98 -7.85
N TRP A 444 24.91 16.56 -6.74
CA TRP A 444 23.63 17.28 -6.71
C TRP A 444 23.57 18.57 -7.52
N ASP A 445 24.62 19.40 -7.50
CA ASP A 445 24.62 20.70 -8.20
C ASP A 445 24.38 20.60 -9.72
N PRO A 446 25.08 19.73 -10.50
CA PRO A 446 24.80 19.59 -11.92
C PRO A 446 23.41 18.99 -12.18
N LEU A 447 22.95 18.04 -11.35
CA LEU A 447 21.62 17.44 -11.46
C LEU A 447 20.49 18.45 -11.23
N ILE A 448 20.57 19.26 -10.16
CA ILE A 448 19.62 20.33 -9.86
C ILE A 448 19.66 21.41 -10.95
N ARG A 449 20.85 21.76 -11.46
CA ARG A 449 21.00 22.73 -12.55
C ARG A 449 20.34 22.24 -13.83
N TYR A 450 20.56 20.98 -14.21
CA TYR A 450 20.03 20.39 -15.43
C TYR A 450 18.49 20.36 -15.43
N CYS A 451 17.85 19.86 -14.37
CA CYS A 451 16.38 19.88 -14.28
C CYS A 451 15.81 21.32 -14.22
N LYS A 452 16.50 22.27 -13.57
CA LYS A 452 16.15 23.71 -13.67
C LYS A 452 16.21 24.26 -15.09
N GLU A 453 17.18 23.83 -15.89
CA GLU A 453 17.35 24.27 -17.26
C GLU A 453 16.26 23.69 -18.17
N ASP A 454 15.83 22.45 -17.94
CA ASP A 454 14.69 21.83 -18.64
C ASP A 454 13.35 22.49 -18.32
N VAL A 455 13.10 22.84 -17.05
CA VAL A 455 11.96 23.70 -16.67
C VAL A 455 12.03 25.07 -17.35
N ALA A 456 13.21 25.70 -17.39
CA ALA A 456 13.40 26.99 -18.03
C ALA A 456 13.21 26.93 -19.56
N LEU A 457 13.66 25.86 -20.22
CA LEU A 457 13.46 25.62 -21.65
C LEU A 457 11.99 25.33 -21.97
N THR A 458 11.33 24.49 -21.16
CA THR A 458 9.90 24.19 -21.25
C THR A 458 9.06 25.48 -21.14
N ARG A 459 9.36 26.34 -20.16
CA ARG A 459 8.74 27.66 -20.01
C ARG A 459 8.96 28.56 -21.21
N ARG A 460 10.22 28.75 -21.63
CA ARG A 460 10.55 29.61 -22.78
C ARG A 460 9.90 29.13 -24.08
N LEU A 461 9.83 27.81 -24.30
CA LEU A 461 9.21 27.21 -25.47
C LEU A 461 7.69 27.41 -25.48
N PHE A 462 7.03 27.25 -24.33
CA PHE A 462 5.60 27.51 -24.17
C PHE A 462 5.25 28.98 -24.41
N LEU A 463 5.98 29.91 -23.79
CA LEU A 463 5.75 31.35 -23.97
C LEU A 463 6.01 31.80 -25.43
N HIS A 464 7.05 31.28 -26.07
CA HIS A 464 7.32 31.53 -27.49
C HIS A 464 6.21 30.99 -28.41
N ALA A 465 5.67 29.79 -28.13
CA ALA A 465 4.56 29.21 -28.89
C ALA A 465 3.25 30.00 -28.75
N LEU A 466 3.01 30.62 -27.58
CA LEU A 466 1.88 31.54 -27.34
C LEU A 466 2.06 32.87 -28.09
N GLU A 467 3.27 33.45 -28.06
CA GLU A 467 3.56 34.73 -28.72
C GLU A 467 3.54 34.63 -30.25
N GLN A 468 4.18 33.60 -30.82
CA GLN A 468 4.35 33.46 -32.26
C GLN A 468 3.17 32.75 -32.94
N GLY A 469 2.37 31.97 -32.19
CA GLY A 469 1.28 31.15 -32.74
C GLY A 469 1.73 29.94 -33.58
N TYR A 470 3.04 29.68 -33.63
CA TYR A 470 3.61 28.45 -34.20
C TYR A 470 4.93 28.08 -33.51
N LEU A 471 5.31 26.82 -33.65
CA LEU A 471 6.67 26.31 -33.43
C LEU A 471 7.28 25.84 -34.75
N LEU A 472 8.60 25.86 -34.83
CA LEU A 472 9.40 25.30 -35.92
C LEU A 472 9.90 23.90 -35.55
N HIS A 473 9.96 23.02 -36.54
CA HIS A 473 10.69 21.76 -36.44
C HIS A 473 11.38 21.43 -37.77
N ARG A 474 12.44 20.63 -37.72
CA ARG A 474 13.06 20.06 -38.92
C ARG A 474 12.52 18.65 -39.18
N ASN A 475 12.25 18.31 -40.45
CA ASN A 475 11.82 16.97 -40.85
C ASN A 475 13.00 16.07 -41.26
N ARG A 476 12.75 14.77 -41.49
CA ARG A 476 13.78 13.79 -41.93
C ARG A 476 14.44 14.10 -43.28
N ARG A 477 13.94 15.09 -44.04
CA ARG A 477 14.53 15.59 -45.30
C ARG A 477 15.29 16.91 -45.11
N GLY A 478 15.55 17.32 -43.87
CA GLY A 478 16.28 18.55 -43.52
C GLY A 478 15.47 19.84 -43.67
N GLN A 479 14.22 19.77 -44.12
CA GLN A 479 13.34 20.93 -44.33
C GLN A 479 12.78 21.43 -42.99
N VAL A 480 12.73 22.74 -42.81
CA VAL A 480 12.07 23.38 -41.65
C VAL A 480 10.59 23.58 -41.97
N LEU A 481 9.73 23.15 -41.06
CA LEU A 481 8.27 23.22 -41.16
C LEU A 481 7.68 23.91 -39.91
N ARG A 482 6.47 24.46 -40.04
CA ARG A 482 5.71 25.08 -38.94
C ARG A 482 4.69 24.10 -38.36
N ILE A 483 4.67 24.01 -37.04
CA ILE A 483 3.61 23.40 -36.22
C ILE A 483 2.72 24.56 -35.75
N PRO A 484 1.47 24.70 -36.20
CA PRO A 484 0.57 25.74 -35.67
C PRO A 484 0.28 25.48 -34.19
N THR A 485 0.49 26.50 -33.35
CA THR A 485 0.21 26.46 -31.91
C THR A 485 -0.89 27.47 -31.59
N PRO A 486 -2.18 27.13 -31.85
CA PRO A 486 -3.32 27.99 -31.55
C PRO A 486 -3.64 27.98 -30.03
N TRP A 487 -2.60 28.02 -29.21
CA TRP A 487 -2.68 27.92 -27.75
C TRP A 487 -3.02 29.30 -27.20
N ARG A 488 -3.89 29.34 -26.18
CA ARG A 488 -4.33 30.57 -25.52
C ARG A 488 -4.54 30.28 -24.05
N ILE A 489 -4.02 31.14 -23.17
CA ILE A 489 -4.05 30.92 -21.73
C ILE A 489 -5.51 30.81 -21.24
N GLU A 490 -6.41 31.61 -21.79
CA GLU A 490 -7.86 31.61 -21.53
C GLU A 490 -8.59 30.38 -22.07
N GLU A 491 -7.95 29.56 -22.90
CA GLU A 491 -8.48 28.26 -23.38
C GLU A 491 -7.85 27.09 -22.63
N LEU A 492 -6.60 27.21 -22.16
CA LEU A 492 -5.92 26.21 -21.33
C LEU A 492 -6.40 26.21 -19.87
N LEU A 493 -6.89 27.33 -19.36
CA LEU A 493 -7.48 27.48 -18.02
C LEU A 493 -8.97 27.07 -17.94
N LYS A 494 -9.55 26.52 -19.02
CA LYS A 494 -10.94 26.03 -19.02
C LYS A 494 -10.96 24.58 -18.52
N PRO A 495 -11.41 24.29 -17.29
CA PRO A 495 -11.43 22.94 -16.71
C PRO A 495 -12.32 21.96 -17.50
#